data_AF-A0A954LLB0-F1
#
_entry.id   AF-A0A954LLB0-F1
#
_cell.length_a   1.000
_cell.length_b   1.000
_cell.length_c   1.000
_cell.angle_alpha   90.00
_cell.angle_beta   90.00
_cell.angle_gamma   90.00
#
_symmetry.space_group_name_H-M   'P 1'
#
loop_
_entity.id
_entity.type
_entity.pdbx_description
1 polymer ?
#
loop_
_entity_poly.entity_id
_entity_poly.type
_entity_poly.pdbx_seq_one_letter_code
_entity_poly.pdbx_strand_id
1 'polypeptide(L)'
;MPRCFEFVSSRRGTLCCALFLLLSAITSSTRADLSLAVQKILVEPTKFELRGGRSRQQLVVTGVYGENDFRDVTHLVEITSSNPGVVRVDQT
;
A
#
# COMPACT_ATOMS: atom_id res chain seq x y z
N MET A 1 -22.35 19.40 -29.48
CA MET A 1 -23.16 19.21 -30.71
C MET A 1 -22.32 19.64 -31.91
N PRO A 2 -22.51 19.05 -33.09
CA PRO A 2 -21.54 18.17 -33.75
C PRO A 2 -20.52 18.85 -34.66
N ARG A 3 -19.53 18.02 -34.98
CA ARG A 3 -18.40 18.21 -35.87
C ARG A 3 -18.81 18.70 -37.25
N CYS A 4 -18.15 19.78 -37.70
CA CYS A 4 -18.10 20.13 -39.12
C CYS A 4 -16.85 19.47 -39.71
N PHE A 5 -17.13 18.46 -40.52
CA PHE A 5 -16.24 17.71 -41.37
C PHE A 5 -15.81 18.64 -42.51
N GLU A 6 -14.51 18.85 -42.75
CA GLU A 6 -14.01 18.88 -44.13
C GLU A 6 -12.49 18.97 -44.26
N PHE A 7 -12.05 18.31 -45.33
CA PHE A 7 -11.01 18.73 -46.26
C PHE A 7 -9.58 18.17 -46.16
N VAL A 8 -9.22 17.56 -47.29
CA VAL A 8 -7.90 17.33 -47.90
C VAL A 8 -7.16 16.05 -47.54
N SER A 9 -7.56 15.01 -48.26
CA SER A 9 -6.70 14.20 -49.12
C SER A 9 -5.21 14.55 -49.14
N SER A 10 -4.39 13.71 -48.51
CA SER A 10 -3.04 13.47 -48.99
C SER A 10 -2.74 11.99 -48.81
N ARG A 11 -2.44 11.30 -49.92
CA ARG A 11 -2.20 9.84 -50.03
C ARG A 11 -1.00 9.33 -49.21
N ARG A 12 -0.46 10.16 -48.31
CA ARG A 12 0.62 9.90 -47.36
C ARG A 12 0.13 9.78 -45.90
N GLY A 13 -1.13 10.12 -45.61
CA GLY A 13 -1.70 10.14 -44.25
C GLY A 13 -2.10 8.78 -43.67
N THR A 14 -2.32 7.76 -44.51
CA THR A 14 -2.75 6.42 -44.06
C THR A 14 -1.64 5.63 -43.36
N LEU A 15 -0.37 5.97 -43.63
CA LEU A 15 0.78 5.32 -42.98
C LEU A 15 1.03 5.84 -41.56
N CYS A 16 0.70 7.11 -41.30
CA CYS A 16 0.98 7.77 -40.03
C CYS A 16 -0.04 7.36 -38.93
N CYS A 17 -1.31 7.18 -39.29
CA CYS A 17 -2.34 6.75 -38.32
C CYS A 17 -2.20 5.28 -37.92
N ALA A 18 -1.76 4.40 -38.82
CA ALA A 18 -1.50 3.00 -38.49
C ALA A 18 -0.32 2.85 -37.52
N LEU A 19 0.74 3.65 -37.70
CA LEU A 19 1.91 3.66 -36.83
C LEU A 19 1.62 4.27 -35.45
N PHE A 20 0.74 5.27 -35.36
CA PHE A 20 0.36 5.92 -34.10
C PHE A 20 -0.61 5.07 -33.25
N LEU A 21 -1.48 4.28 -33.90
CA LEU A 21 -2.39 3.35 -33.21
C LEU A 21 -1.66 2.12 -32.64
N LEU A 22 -0.58 1.66 -33.27
CA LEU A 22 0.25 0.56 -32.76
C LEU A 22 1.06 0.95 -31.51
N LEU A 23 1.44 2.23 -31.36
CA LEU A 23 2.25 2.70 -30.23
C LEU A 23 1.45 2.92 -28.93
N SER A 24 0.13 3.04 -29.04
CA SER A 24 -0.75 3.34 -27.90
C SER A 24 -1.17 2.09 -27.11
N ALA A 25 -0.91 0.89 -27.63
CA ALA A 25 -1.34 -0.37 -27.01
C ALA A 25 -0.38 -0.90 -25.92
N ILE A 26 0.83 -0.33 -25.78
CA ILE A 26 1.90 -0.94 -24.98
C ILE A 26 1.98 -0.36 -23.56
N THR A 27 1.31 0.75 -23.27
CA THR A 27 1.37 1.37 -21.93
C THR A 27 0.38 0.72 -20.94
N SER A 28 0.29 -0.60 -20.95
CA SER A 28 -0.31 -1.36 -19.86
C SER A 28 0.77 -1.63 -18.82
N SER A 29 1.08 -0.62 -18.00
CA SER A 29 1.97 -0.80 -16.85
C SER A 29 1.27 -1.71 -15.84
N THR A 30 1.57 -3.00 -15.91
CA THR A 30 1.30 -3.96 -14.83
C THR A 30 1.99 -3.42 -13.58
N ARG A 31 1.21 -2.93 -12.61
CA ARG A 31 1.72 -2.70 -11.27
C ARG A 31 2.16 -4.06 -10.77
N ALA A 32 3.47 -4.29 -10.73
CA ALA A 32 4.01 -5.43 -10.03
C ALA A 32 3.66 -5.23 -8.56
N ASP A 33 2.57 -5.84 -8.11
CA ASP A 33 2.35 -6.15 -6.70
C ASP A 33 3.46 -7.13 -6.30
N LEU A 34 4.65 -6.58 -6.08
CA LEU A 34 5.65 -7.22 -5.24
C LEU A 34 5.00 -7.28 -3.88
N SER A 35 4.36 -8.42 -3.59
CA SER A 35 4.04 -8.84 -2.23
C SER A 35 5.36 -8.90 -1.47
N LEU A 36 5.81 -7.76 -0.98
CA LEU A 36 6.89 -7.65 -0.02
C LEU A 36 6.40 -8.42 1.20
N ALA A 37 6.89 -9.64 1.37
CA ALA A 37 6.66 -10.38 2.58
C ALA A 37 7.30 -9.60 3.73
N VAL A 38 6.60 -9.47 4.85
CA VAL A 38 7.18 -8.86 6.05
C VAL A 38 8.37 -9.73 6.47
N GLN A 39 9.56 -9.12 6.50
CA GLN A 39 10.79 -9.80 6.88
C GLN A 39 10.98 -9.79 8.40
N LYS A 40 10.54 -8.72 9.06
CA LYS A 40 10.66 -8.56 10.52
C LYS A 40 9.51 -7.70 11.07
N ILE A 41 9.17 -7.93 12.33
CA ILE A 41 8.22 -7.12 13.08
C ILE A 41 8.95 -6.52 14.28
N LEU A 42 8.76 -5.23 14.50
CA LEU A 42 9.28 -4.48 15.63
C LEU A 42 8.10 -4.01 16.48
N VAL A 43 8.20 -4.15 17.80
CA VAL A 43 7.16 -3.73 18.75
C VAL A 43 7.77 -2.78 19.75
N GLU A 44 7.20 -1.58 19.84
CA GLU A 44 7.63 -0.55 20.77
C GLU A 44 6.47 -0.09 21.66
N PRO A 45 6.69 0.08 22.98
CA PRO A 45 7.91 -0.25 23.73
C PRO A 45 8.08 -1.76 23.96
N THR A 46 9.33 -2.24 24.02
CA THR A 46 9.66 -3.66 24.28
C THR A 46 9.33 -4.08 25.71
N LYS A 47 9.35 -3.13 26.67
CA LYS A 47 8.99 -3.34 28.07
C LYS A 47 8.27 -2.12 28.60
N PHE A 48 7.22 -2.35 29.37
CA PHE A 48 6.43 -1.31 30.02
C PHE A 48 5.92 -1.80 31.38
N GLU A 49 5.57 -0.86 32.26
CA GLU A 49 4.98 -1.13 33.57
C GLU A 49 3.65 -0.38 33.68
N LEU A 50 2.55 -1.10 33.94
CA LEU A 50 1.25 -0.49 34.19
C LEU A 50 1.04 -0.36 35.70
N ARG A 51 0.96 0.88 36.20
CA ARG A 51 0.83 1.18 37.63
C ARG A 51 -0.60 1.58 37.99
N GLY A 52 -1.41 0.58 38.32
CA GLY A 52 -2.79 0.75 38.76
C GLY A 52 -3.82 0.33 37.70
N GLY A 53 -5.05 0.06 38.14
CA GLY A 53 -6.09 -0.57 37.30
C GLY A 53 -6.63 0.30 36.15
N ARG A 54 -6.22 1.56 36.05
CA ARG A 54 -6.60 2.48 34.97
C ARG A 54 -5.44 2.88 34.07
N SER A 55 -4.24 2.35 34.31
CA SER A 55 -3.10 2.62 33.44
C SER A 55 -3.32 1.98 32.07
N ARG A 56 -3.00 2.74 31.02
CA ARG A 56 -3.03 2.29 29.64
C ARG A 56 -1.69 2.62 29.00
N GLN A 57 -1.25 1.75 28.11
CA GLN A 57 -0.04 1.94 27.31
C GLN A 57 -0.39 1.63 25.86
N GLN A 58 0.01 2.51 24.95
CA GLN A 58 -0.09 2.24 23.52
C GLN A 58 1.13 1.42 23.09
N LEU A 59 0.87 0.41 22.26
CA LEU A 59 1.88 -0.37 21.56
C LEU A 59 1.83 0.00 20.08
N VAL A 60 3.00 0.21 19.49
CA VAL A 60 3.16 0.45 18.06
C VAL A 60 3.89 -0.73 17.47
N VAL A 61 3.35 -1.26 16.36
CA VAL A 61 3.91 -2.39 15.64
C VAL A 61 4.34 -1.94 14.26
N THR A 62 5.64 -2.06 13.99
CA THR A 62 6.24 -1.69 12.72
C THR A 62 6.66 -2.95 11.96
N GLY A 63 6.14 -3.11 10.75
CA GLY A 63 6.55 -4.13 9.81
C GLY A 63 7.75 -3.65 8.99
N VAL A 64 8.77 -4.50 8.90
CA VAL A 64 9.96 -4.28 8.07
C VAL A 64 9.81 -5.14 6.82
N TYR A 65 9.62 -4.48 5.68
CA TYR A 65 9.39 -5.12 4.38
C TYR A 65 10.70 -5.24 3.57
N GLY A 66 11.73 -4.49 3.95
CA GLY A 66 13.09 -4.49 3.39
C GLY A 66 14.05 -3.71 4.29
N GLU A 67 15.33 -3.62 3.92
CA GLU A 67 16.40 -2.96 4.69
C GLU A 67 16.04 -1.53 5.17
N ASN A 68 15.22 -0.81 4.40
CA ASN A 68 14.79 0.55 4.72
C ASN A 68 13.28 0.80 4.49
N ASP A 69 12.45 -0.24 4.36
CA ASP A 69 10.99 -0.09 4.24
C ASP A 69 10.33 -0.47 5.58
N PHE A 70 10.01 0.57 6.36
CA PHE A 70 9.31 0.48 7.64
C PHE A 70 7.89 0.99 7.45
N ARG A 71 6.90 0.17 7.81
CA ARG A 71 5.49 0.56 7.75
C ARG A 71 4.81 0.28 9.07
N ASP A 72 3.95 1.20 9.48
CA ASP A 72 3.06 0.96 10.60
C ASP A 72 2.03 -0.11 10.19
N VAL A 73 2.03 -1.21 10.92
CA VAL A 73 1.12 -2.34 10.74
C VAL A 73 0.32 -2.62 12.02
N THR A 74 0.28 -1.67 12.96
CA THR A 74 -0.41 -1.80 14.25
C THR A 74 -1.87 -2.23 14.05
N HIS A 75 -2.54 -1.70 13.04
CA HIS A 75 -3.94 -2.04 12.71
C HIS A 75 -4.13 -3.41 12.04
N LEU A 76 -3.04 -4.04 11.56
CA LEU A 76 -3.07 -5.30 10.83
C LEU A 76 -2.67 -6.51 11.69
N VAL A 77 -2.18 -6.27 12.91
CA VAL A 77 -1.63 -7.30 13.79
C VAL A 77 -2.58 -7.58 14.95
N GLU A 78 -2.71 -8.85 15.31
CA GLU A 78 -3.43 -9.28 16.51
C GLU A 78 -2.49 -9.28 17.72
N ILE A 79 -2.84 -8.51 18.75
CA ILE A 79 -2.08 -8.43 20.00
C ILE A 79 -2.85 -9.19 21.08
N THR A 80 -2.20 -10.19 21.68
CA THR A 80 -2.79 -11.01 22.74
C THR A 80 -2.06 -10.84 24.07
N SER A 81 -2.79 -10.99 25.17
CA SER A 81 -2.24 -10.97 26.53
C SER A 81 -2.27 -12.39 27.10
N SER A 82 -1.18 -12.80 27.75
CA SER A 82 -1.09 -14.10 28.41
C SER A 82 -2.06 -14.23 29.59
N ASN A 83 -2.43 -13.11 30.22
CA ASN A 83 -3.40 -13.08 31.32
C ASN A 83 -4.39 -11.91 31.17
N PRO A 84 -5.59 -12.14 30.62
CA PRO A 84 -6.60 -11.09 30.41
C PRO A 84 -7.22 -10.56 31.70
N GLY A 85 -7.04 -11.24 32.85
CA GLY A 85 -7.46 -10.75 34.15
C GLY A 85 -6.57 -9.64 34.70
N VAL A 86 -5.30 -9.61 34.27
CA VAL A 86 -4.31 -8.60 34.69
C VAL A 86 -4.21 -7.47 33.67
N VAL A 87 -4.11 -7.80 32.37
CA VAL A 87 -4.01 -6.81 31.28
C VAL A 87 -4.95 -7.19 30.15
N ARG A 88 -5.79 -6.25 29.74
CA ARG A 88 -6.63 -6.35 28.55
C ARG A 88 -6.04 -5.52 27.42
N VAL A 89 -6.16 -6.03 26.20
CA VAL A 89 -5.78 -5.34 24.98
C VAL A 89 -7.05 -4.75 24.38
N ASP A 90 -6.96 -3.50 23.93
CA ASP A 90 -8.04 -2.76 23.27
C ASP A 90 -7.49 -2.22 21.94
N GLN A 91 -8.31 -2.22 20.89
CA GLN A 91 -7.92 -1.80 19.53
C GLN A 91 -8.38 -0.37 19.19
N THR A 92 -8.81 0.38 20.21
CA THR A 92 -9.37 1.73 20.08
C THR A 92 -8.30 2.79 19.81
#